data_AF-A0A849I7J2-F1
#
_entry.id   AF-A0A849I7J2-F1
#
_cell.length_a   1.000
_cell.length_b   1.000
_cell.length_c   1.000
_cell.angle_alpha   90.00
_cell.angle_beta   90.00
_cell.angle_gamma   90.00
#
_symmetry.space_group_name_H-M   'P 1'
#
loop_
_entity.id
_entity.type
_entity.pdbx_description
1 polymer ?
#
loop_
_entity_poly.entity_id
_entity_poly.type
_entity_poly.pdbx_seq_one_letter_code
_entity_poly.pdbx_strand_id
1 'polypeptide(L)'
;MNAELYGSSPSEAESSGPVSPEEVSGEGPQAEMESSVLDALRPLLRPKRRKEGGENAVSPAGAVAAASESEPAEREVDYLEEVKAITGTEEDPEPADTVWDTFMAVGEDLERRSRQSATMARLLEQHRYQLQTAERERDAAYEKFARIVPVVQETAQALREALDARKLDEDPAKMHRLFMLNGRALDELEKVAVTLFADFLWVKSAWEQYARSAEDARKLRASLDAAN
;
A
#
# COMPACT_ATOMS: atom_id res chain seq x y z
N MET A 1 41.53 24.39 -48.17
CA MET A 1 41.62 25.83 -47.87
C MET A 1 40.32 26.25 -47.22
N ASN A 2 40.32 26.36 -45.89
CA ASN A 2 39.40 27.21 -45.12
C ASN A 2 40.16 27.53 -43.83
N ALA A 3 40.58 28.79 -43.76
CA ALA A 3 41.40 29.36 -42.72
C ALA A 3 40.49 29.87 -41.60
N GLU A 4 41.01 29.73 -40.37
CA GLU A 4 40.91 30.66 -39.26
C GLU A 4 39.52 31.16 -38.84
N LEU A 5 39.14 30.83 -37.61
CA LEU A 5 38.67 31.81 -36.63
C LEU A 5 38.85 31.21 -35.22
N TYR A 6 40.03 31.46 -34.66
CA TYR A 6 40.31 31.36 -33.23
C TYR A 6 39.55 32.51 -32.53
N GLY A 7 38.52 32.17 -31.75
CA GLY A 7 37.77 33.10 -30.92
C GLY A 7 38.08 32.84 -29.44
N SER A 8 38.61 33.86 -28.80
CA SER A 8 39.16 33.92 -27.44
C SER A 8 38.32 33.28 -26.34
N SER A 9 39.01 32.55 -25.46
CA SER A 9 38.57 32.22 -24.11
C SER A 9 38.51 33.47 -23.22
N PRO A 10 37.44 33.70 -22.45
CA PRO A 10 37.50 34.52 -21.24
C PRO A 10 38.00 33.66 -20.09
N SER A 11 39.21 33.99 -19.62
CA SER A 11 39.80 33.53 -18.37
C SER A 11 39.15 34.32 -17.22
N GLU A 12 38.06 33.82 -16.66
CA GLU A 12 37.53 34.33 -15.39
C GLU A 12 38.21 33.59 -14.24
N ALA A 13 39.15 34.30 -13.61
CA ALA A 13 39.76 33.91 -12.36
C ALA A 13 38.76 34.19 -11.23
N GLU A 14 37.91 33.21 -10.93
CA GLU A 14 37.09 33.25 -9.71
C GLU A 14 37.94 32.86 -8.51
N SER A 15 38.24 33.89 -7.72
CA SER A 15 38.87 33.83 -6.41
C SER A 15 37.94 33.14 -5.41
N SER A 16 38.12 31.83 -5.20
CA SER A 16 37.54 31.10 -4.07
C SER A 16 38.08 31.61 -2.74
N GLY A 17 37.32 32.47 -2.06
CA GLY A 17 37.48 32.73 -0.64
C GLY A 17 36.99 31.53 0.20
N PRO A 18 37.54 31.30 1.40
CA PRO A 18 37.10 30.23 2.29
C PRO A 18 35.70 30.54 2.86
N VAL A 19 34.68 29.87 2.33
CA VAL A 19 33.33 29.88 2.89
C VAL A 19 33.36 29.11 4.21
N SER A 20 33.09 29.82 5.30
CA SER A 20 32.91 29.22 6.63
C SER A 20 31.63 28.39 6.64
N PRO A 21 31.62 27.19 7.26
CA PRO A 21 30.43 26.37 7.34
C PRO A 21 29.47 26.98 8.37
N GLU A 22 28.46 27.72 7.89
CA GLU A 22 27.26 27.98 8.68
C GLU A 22 26.50 26.65 8.81
N GLU A 23 26.40 26.17 10.05
CA GLU A 23 25.52 25.09 10.45
C GLU A 23 24.06 25.51 10.22
N VAL A 24 23.56 25.26 9.02
CA VAL A 24 22.11 25.32 8.74
C VAL A 24 21.48 24.05 9.30
N SER A 25 21.17 24.10 10.60
CA SER A 25 20.26 23.16 11.27
C SER A 25 18.83 23.44 10.81
N GLY A 26 18.54 23.09 9.56
CA GLY A 26 17.21 23.14 8.97
C GLY A 26 16.54 21.78 9.11
N GLU A 27 16.06 21.43 10.30
CA GLU A 27 15.02 20.41 10.46
C GLU A 27 13.76 20.94 9.76
N GLY A 28 13.59 20.55 8.50
CA GLY A 28 12.44 20.94 7.70
C GLY A 28 11.15 20.27 8.20
N PRO A 29 9.98 20.92 8.04
CA PRO A 29 8.67 20.42 8.48
C PRO A 29 8.19 19.11 7.80
N GLN A 30 9.02 18.47 6.95
CA GLN A 30 8.72 17.15 6.39
C GLN A 30 8.92 16.01 7.39
N ALA A 31 9.86 16.14 8.35
CA ALA A 31 10.12 15.08 9.32
C ALA A 31 8.95 14.87 10.31
N GLU A 32 8.19 15.94 10.62
CA GLU A 32 7.03 15.85 11.53
C GLU A 32 5.84 15.15 10.87
N MET A 33 5.69 15.27 9.55
CA MET A 33 4.57 14.67 8.82
C MET A 33 4.71 13.15 8.70
N GLU A 34 5.94 12.65 8.51
CA GLU A 34 6.22 11.19 8.47
C GLU A 34 6.05 10.53 9.85
N SER A 35 6.42 11.24 10.93
CA SER A 35 6.19 10.77 12.30
C SER A 35 4.69 10.62 12.61
N SER A 36 3.87 11.58 12.19
CA SER A 36 2.43 11.55 12.45
C SER A 36 1.71 10.42 11.69
N VAL A 37 2.16 10.08 10.47
CA VAL A 37 1.57 8.98 9.69
C VAL A 37 1.95 7.62 10.28
N LEU A 38 3.20 7.46 10.72
CA LEU A 38 3.66 6.22 11.36
C LEU A 38 2.98 5.97 12.72
N ASP A 39 2.73 7.03 13.51
CA ASP A 39 2.00 6.89 14.77
C ASP A 39 0.51 6.58 14.56
N ALA A 40 -0.12 7.10 13.50
CA ALA A 40 -1.51 6.78 13.15
C ALA A 40 -1.70 5.33 12.68
N LEU A 41 -0.67 4.72 12.06
CA LEU A 41 -0.71 3.34 11.56
C LEU A 41 -0.27 2.29 12.60
N ARG A 42 0.41 2.70 13.69
CA ARG A 42 0.88 1.81 14.77
C ARG A 42 -0.21 0.92 15.42
N PRO A 43 -1.48 1.35 15.59
CA PRO A 43 -2.54 0.48 16.12
C PRO A 43 -2.95 -0.65 15.16
N LEU A 44 -2.84 -0.41 13.84
CA LEU A 44 -3.24 -1.36 12.80
C LEU A 44 -2.15 -2.43 12.53
N LEU A 45 -0.89 -2.08 12.80
CA LEU A 45 0.25 -2.98 12.65
C LEU A 45 0.53 -3.85 13.88
N ARG A 46 -0.28 -3.77 14.95
CA ARG A 46 -0.16 -4.76 16.04
C ARG A 46 -0.54 -6.13 15.48
N PRO A 47 0.40 -7.08 15.37
CA PRO A 47 0.04 -8.45 15.00
C PRO A 47 -0.95 -8.93 16.04
N LYS A 48 -2.16 -9.21 15.59
CA LYS A 48 -3.23 -9.78 16.40
C LYS A 48 -2.66 -11.10 16.91
N ARG A 49 -2.08 -11.09 18.13
CA ARG A 49 -1.57 -12.28 18.81
C ARG A 49 -2.74 -13.25 18.81
N ARG A 50 -2.70 -14.20 17.88
CA ARG A 50 -3.62 -15.31 17.78
C ARG A 50 -3.39 -16.04 19.10
N LYS A 51 -4.31 -15.85 20.05
CA LYS A 51 -4.39 -16.72 21.22
C LYS A 51 -4.51 -18.12 20.64
N GLU A 52 -3.42 -18.87 20.70
CA GLU A 52 -3.44 -20.32 20.62
C GLU A 52 -4.28 -20.77 21.82
N GLY A 53 -5.59 -20.78 21.61
CA GLY A 53 -6.56 -21.36 22.51
C GLY A 53 -6.38 -22.86 22.40
N GLY A 54 -5.73 -23.41 23.42
CA GLY A 54 -5.57 -24.84 23.61
C GLY A 54 -6.90 -25.57 23.48
N GLU A 55 -6.76 -26.74 22.88
CA GLU A 55 -7.74 -27.80 22.79
C GLU A 55 -8.44 -28.00 24.13
N ASN A 56 -9.75 -27.76 24.18
CA ASN A 56 -10.60 -28.35 25.18
C ASN A 56 -11.76 -29.02 24.45
N ALA A 57 -11.57 -30.32 24.24
CA ALA A 57 -12.62 -31.25 23.91
C ALA A 57 -13.67 -31.24 25.03
N VAL A 58 -14.84 -30.67 24.76
CA VAL A 58 -16.03 -30.94 25.55
C VAL A 58 -17.14 -31.32 24.58
N SER A 59 -17.34 -32.63 24.52
CA SER A 59 -18.55 -33.26 24.01
C SER A 59 -19.73 -32.86 24.92
N PRO A 60 -20.94 -32.69 24.36
CA PRO A 60 -22.09 -33.25 25.05
C PRO A 60 -22.95 -34.06 24.09
N ALA A 61 -22.82 -35.38 24.20
CA ALA A 61 -23.96 -36.27 24.03
C ALA A 61 -24.87 -36.11 25.27
N GLY A 62 -26.17 -35.89 25.07
CA GLY A 62 -27.12 -35.95 26.18
C GLY A 62 -28.52 -35.43 25.88
N ALA A 63 -29.46 -36.38 25.76
CA ALA A 63 -30.87 -36.32 26.17
C ALA A 63 -31.75 -35.19 25.59
N VAL A 64 -32.61 -35.45 24.60
CA VAL A 64 -33.97 -36.01 24.79
C VAL A 64 -34.75 -35.29 25.90
N ALA A 65 -35.56 -34.31 25.50
CA ALA A 65 -36.79 -33.95 26.20
C ALA A 65 -37.85 -33.60 25.13
N ALA A 66 -38.78 -34.54 24.94
CA ALA A 66 -40.03 -34.29 24.25
C ALA A 66 -40.81 -33.23 25.04
N ALA A 67 -40.89 -32.02 24.51
CA ALA A 67 -41.76 -30.98 25.01
C ALA A 67 -43.05 -31.02 24.21
N SER A 68 -44.14 -31.27 24.94
CA SER A 68 -45.51 -31.36 24.49
C SER A 68 -45.92 -30.26 23.52
N GLU A 69 -46.57 -30.70 22.44
CA GLU A 69 -47.54 -29.94 21.67
C GLU A 69 -48.60 -29.39 22.64
N SER A 70 -48.49 -28.10 22.97
CA SER A 70 -49.63 -27.32 23.45
C SER A 70 -50.10 -26.46 22.29
N GLU A 71 -51.21 -26.85 21.66
CA GLU A 71 -51.94 -26.00 20.72
C GLU A 71 -52.24 -24.66 21.40
N PRO A 72 -51.71 -23.53 20.89
CA PRO A 72 -52.15 -22.23 21.36
C PRO A 72 -53.56 -22.02 20.82
N ALA A 73 -54.53 -22.07 21.73
CA ALA A 73 -55.90 -21.64 21.46
C ALA A 73 -55.85 -20.30 20.74
N GLU A 74 -56.48 -20.27 19.56
CA GLU A 74 -56.66 -19.12 18.68
C GLU A 74 -57.33 -17.99 19.47
N ARG A 75 -56.53 -17.18 20.17
CA ARG A 75 -56.86 -15.79 20.41
C ARG A 75 -56.55 -15.09 19.10
N GLU A 76 -57.54 -15.04 18.22
CA GLU A 76 -57.71 -13.88 17.35
C GLU A 76 -57.84 -12.66 18.26
N VAL A 77 -56.70 -12.18 18.76
CA VAL A 77 -56.61 -10.82 19.25
C VAL A 77 -56.80 -10.01 17.98
N ASP A 78 -57.91 -9.28 17.93
CA ASP A 78 -58.23 -8.38 16.83
C ASP A 78 -57.22 -7.23 16.89
N TYR A 79 -56.00 -7.50 16.41
CA TYR A 79 -54.87 -6.57 16.41
C TYR A 79 -55.23 -5.25 15.71
N LEU A 80 -56.25 -5.29 14.85
CA LEU A 80 -56.78 -4.12 14.16
C LEU A 80 -57.55 -3.20 15.11
N GLU A 81 -58.29 -3.70 16.12
CA GLU A 81 -58.96 -2.86 17.12
C GLU A 81 -57.95 -2.21 18.08
N GLU A 82 -56.94 -2.96 18.51
CA GLU A 82 -55.94 -2.44 19.46
C GLU A 82 -55.02 -1.38 18.81
N VAL A 83 -54.64 -1.58 17.54
CA VAL A 83 -53.91 -0.56 16.75
C VAL A 83 -54.75 0.70 16.55
N LYS A 84 -56.06 0.56 16.33
CA LYS A 84 -56.98 1.69 16.10
C LYS A 84 -57.25 2.52 17.36
N ALA A 85 -57.19 1.90 18.54
CA ALA A 85 -57.31 2.60 19.82
C ALA A 85 -56.04 3.40 20.19
N ILE A 86 -54.86 2.95 19.75
CA ILE A 86 -53.59 3.63 20.02
C ILE A 86 -53.36 4.81 19.07
N THR A 87 -53.81 4.72 17.82
CA THR A 87 -53.51 5.75 16.82
C THR A 87 -54.34 7.01 16.97
N GLY A 88 -55.55 6.99 17.54
CA GLY A 88 -56.22 8.17 18.12
C GLY A 88 -56.31 9.45 17.28
N THR A 89 -56.04 9.40 15.97
CA THR A 89 -56.00 10.55 15.07
C THR A 89 -56.89 10.26 13.87
N GLU A 90 -58.02 10.95 13.87
CA GLU A 90 -58.97 11.06 12.75
C GLU A 90 -58.41 12.02 11.68
N GLU A 91 -57.13 11.82 11.31
CA GLU A 91 -56.53 12.46 10.14
C GLU A 91 -56.72 11.51 8.96
N ASP A 92 -57.24 12.05 7.84
CA ASP A 92 -57.42 11.30 6.60
C ASP A 92 -56.18 10.45 6.33
N PRO A 93 -56.33 9.12 6.14
CA PRO A 93 -55.17 8.25 5.94
C PRO A 93 -54.42 8.78 4.72
N GLU A 94 -53.17 9.21 4.93
CA GLU A 94 -52.28 9.43 3.80
C GLU A 94 -52.36 8.19 2.90
N PRO A 95 -52.47 8.37 1.58
CA PRO A 95 -52.73 7.27 0.67
C PRO A 95 -51.64 6.22 0.89
N ALA A 96 -52.03 4.98 1.22
CA ALA A 96 -51.12 3.88 1.55
C ALA A 96 -49.99 3.68 0.52
N ASP A 97 -50.20 4.16 -0.70
CA ASP A 97 -49.22 4.26 -1.78
C ASP A 97 -47.94 5.02 -1.39
N THR A 98 -48.00 6.07 -0.55
CA THR A 98 -46.82 6.86 -0.13
C THR A 98 -45.90 6.09 0.81
N VAL A 99 -46.46 5.27 1.70
CA VAL A 99 -45.69 4.43 2.63
C VAL A 99 -44.97 3.31 1.87
N TRP A 100 -45.64 2.73 0.88
CA TRP A 100 -45.03 1.70 0.04
C TRP A 100 -43.90 2.29 -0.84
N ASP A 101 -44.14 3.44 -1.46
CA ASP A 101 -43.14 4.12 -2.29
C ASP A 101 -41.90 4.54 -1.49
N THR A 102 -42.09 5.05 -0.27
CA THR A 102 -40.97 5.40 0.63
C THR A 102 -40.20 4.16 1.08
N PHE A 103 -40.87 3.06 1.38
CA PHE A 103 -40.22 1.79 1.71
C PHE A 103 -39.38 1.25 0.54
N MET A 104 -39.94 1.26 -0.67
CA MET A 104 -39.23 0.84 -1.88
C MET A 104 -38.02 1.72 -2.16
N ALA A 105 -38.14 3.05 -2.02
CA ALA A 105 -37.03 3.96 -2.19
C ALA A 105 -35.89 3.72 -1.19
N VAL A 106 -36.21 3.42 0.07
CA VAL A 106 -35.20 3.05 1.08
C VAL A 106 -34.54 1.71 0.72
N GLY A 107 -35.30 0.75 0.23
CA GLY A 107 -34.79 -0.55 -0.23
C GLY A 107 -33.79 -0.41 -1.38
N GLU A 108 -34.14 0.36 -2.41
CA GLU A 108 -33.27 0.65 -3.56
C GLU A 108 -31.98 1.37 -3.13
N ASP A 109 -32.09 2.34 -2.22
CA ASP A 109 -30.93 3.07 -1.72
C ASP A 109 -29.99 2.18 -0.89
N LEU A 110 -30.55 1.31 -0.04
CA LEU A 110 -29.77 0.34 0.73
C LEU A 110 -29.06 -0.66 -0.20
N GLU A 111 -29.74 -1.15 -1.23
CA GLU A 111 -29.16 -2.05 -2.21
C GLU A 111 -28.02 -1.37 -2.98
N ARG A 112 -28.24 -0.14 -3.45
CA ARG A 112 -27.23 0.68 -4.11
C ARG A 112 -25.99 0.87 -3.24
N ARG A 113 -26.18 1.23 -1.97
CA ARG A 113 -25.09 1.42 -0.97
C ARG A 113 -24.35 0.11 -0.68
N SER A 114 -25.07 -1.00 -0.59
CA SER A 114 -24.49 -2.34 -0.41
C SER A 114 -23.58 -2.71 -1.59
N ARG A 115 -24.05 -2.53 -2.82
CA ARG A 115 -23.27 -2.77 -4.04
C ARG A 115 -22.03 -1.87 -4.14
N GLN A 116 -22.17 -0.58 -3.80
CA GLN A 116 -21.05 0.37 -3.77
C GLN A 116 -19.99 -0.05 -2.74
N SER A 117 -20.43 -0.43 -1.54
CA SER A 117 -19.54 -0.88 -0.46
C SER A 117 -18.81 -2.17 -0.83
N ALA A 118 -19.50 -3.14 -1.42
CA ALA A 118 -18.91 -4.38 -1.91
C ALA A 118 -17.88 -4.15 -3.02
N THR A 119 -18.18 -3.24 -3.95
CA THR A 119 -17.25 -2.86 -5.03
C THR A 119 -15.98 -2.24 -4.47
N MET A 120 -16.12 -1.32 -3.51
CA MET A 120 -14.99 -0.65 -2.88
C MET A 120 -14.12 -1.62 -2.07
N ALA A 121 -14.73 -2.54 -1.32
CA ALA A 121 -13.99 -3.57 -0.59
C ALA A 121 -13.17 -4.47 -1.52
N ARG A 122 -13.74 -4.87 -2.66
CA ARG A 122 -13.03 -5.66 -3.68
C ARG A 122 -11.88 -4.89 -4.31
N LEU A 123 -12.10 -3.61 -4.63
CA LEU A 123 -11.06 -2.74 -5.20
C LEU A 123 -9.89 -2.55 -4.25
N LEU A 124 -10.17 -2.31 -2.96
CA LEU A 124 -9.16 -2.22 -1.91
C LEU A 124 -8.32 -3.48 -1.79
N GLU A 125 -8.96 -4.65 -1.82
CA GLU A 125 -8.27 -5.93 -1.75
C GLU A 125 -7.38 -6.18 -2.98
N GLN A 126 -7.87 -5.80 -4.16
CA GLN A 126 -7.09 -5.87 -5.40
C GLN A 126 -5.84 -4.97 -5.32
N HIS A 127 -5.98 -3.71 -4.90
CA HIS A 127 -4.83 -2.80 -4.76
C HIS A 127 -3.86 -3.25 -3.68
N ARG A 128 -4.36 -3.83 -2.57
CA ARG A 128 -3.52 -4.44 -1.54
C ARG A 128 -2.65 -5.56 -2.11
N TYR A 129 -3.20 -6.44 -2.94
CA TYR A 129 -2.45 -7.51 -3.58
C TYR A 129 -1.40 -6.97 -4.57
N GLN A 130 -1.77 -5.96 -5.37
CA GLN A 130 -0.84 -5.31 -6.30
C GLN A 130 0.35 -4.68 -5.55
N LEU A 131 0.06 -3.97 -4.46
CA LEU A 131 1.09 -3.37 -3.61
C LEU A 131 2.03 -4.43 -3.03
N GLN A 132 1.49 -5.51 -2.47
CA GLN A 132 2.31 -6.60 -1.94
C GLN A 132 3.18 -7.28 -3.01
N THR A 133 2.68 -7.36 -4.24
CA THR A 133 3.45 -7.92 -5.36
C THR A 133 4.60 -6.99 -5.72
N ALA A 134 4.33 -5.68 -5.86
CA ALA A 134 5.35 -4.68 -6.15
C ALA A 134 6.44 -4.61 -5.07
N GLU A 135 6.07 -4.69 -3.79
CA GLU A 135 7.01 -4.71 -2.68
C GLU A 135 7.92 -5.95 -2.72
N ARG A 136 7.35 -7.13 -3.01
CA ARG A 136 8.15 -8.37 -3.16
C ARG A 136 9.13 -8.29 -4.32
N GLU A 137 8.74 -7.71 -5.45
CA GLU A 137 9.62 -7.57 -6.62
C GLU A 137 10.77 -6.61 -6.32
N ARG A 138 10.48 -5.47 -5.69
CA ARG A 138 11.48 -4.53 -5.19
C ARG A 138 12.46 -5.21 -4.22
N ASP A 139 11.95 -5.97 -3.26
CA ASP A 139 12.79 -6.67 -2.27
C ASP A 139 13.69 -7.72 -2.96
N ALA A 140 13.17 -8.45 -3.95
CA ALA A 140 13.96 -9.37 -4.76
C ALA A 140 15.04 -8.65 -5.59
N ALA A 141 14.77 -7.44 -6.09
CA ALA A 141 15.76 -6.61 -6.77
C ALA A 141 16.85 -6.11 -5.80
N TYR A 142 16.48 -5.76 -4.56
CA TYR A 142 17.46 -5.42 -3.52
C TYR A 142 18.35 -6.60 -3.13
N GLU A 143 17.80 -7.81 -3.06
CA GLU A 143 18.61 -9.00 -2.83
C GLU A 143 19.63 -9.24 -3.96
N LYS A 144 19.23 -9.03 -5.21
CA LYS A 144 20.15 -9.13 -6.36
C LYS A 144 21.23 -8.04 -6.28
N PHE A 145 20.84 -6.82 -5.92
CA PHE A 145 21.76 -5.71 -5.73
C PHE A 145 22.81 -6.02 -4.64
N ALA A 146 22.36 -6.52 -3.49
CA ALA A 146 23.24 -6.92 -2.39
C ALA A 146 24.24 -8.02 -2.78
N ARG A 147 23.89 -8.89 -3.74
CA ARG A 147 24.79 -9.93 -4.27
C ARG A 147 25.79 -9.41 -5.31
N ILE A 148 25.40 -8.46 -6.16
CA ILE A 148 26.28 -7.98 -7.25
C ILE A 148 27.29 -6.93 -6.79
N VAL A 149 26.95 -6.11 -5.79
CA VAL A 149 27.86 -5.09 -5.24
C VAL A 149 29.23 -5.65 -4.80
N PRO A 150 29.32 -6.73 -3.99
CA PRO A 150 30.62 -7.27 -3.62
C PRO A 150 31.41 -7.80 -4.82
N VAL A 151 30.75 -8.40 -5.82
CA VAL A 151 31.40 -8.88 -7.05
C VAL A 151 32.02 -7.71 -7.83
N VAL A 152 31.30 -6.58 -7.94
CA VAL A 152 31.84 -5.36 -8.57
C VAL A 152 33.05 -4.83 -7.79
N GLN A 153 32.96 -4.79 -6.46
CA GLN A 153 34.07 -4.34 -5.60
C GLN A 153 35.30 -5.24 -5.73
N GLU A 154 35.13 -6.56 -5.66
CA GLU A 154 36.20 -7.54 -5.80
C GLU A 154 36.87 -7.46 -7.18
N THR A 155 36.09 -7.38 -8.26
CA THR A 155 36.62 -7.28 -9.63
C THR A 155 37.34 -5.95 -9.88
N ALA A 156 36.81 -4.85 -9.33
CA ALA A 156 37.45 -3.54 -9.40
C ALA A 156 38.77 -3.50 -8.60
N GLN A 157 38.79 -4.11 -7.41
CA GLN A 157 39.99 -4.22 -6.59
C GLN A 157 41.06 -5.07 -7.30
N ALA A 158 40.70 -6.25 -7.82
CA ALA A 158 41.63 -7.11 -8.56
C ALA A 158 42.20 -6.42 -9.80
N LEU A 159 41.37 -5.65 -10.52
CA LEU A 159 41.82 -4.86 -11.67
C LEU A 159 42.79 -3.75 -11.24
N ARG A 160 42.51 -3.05 -10.14
CA ARG A 160 43.38 -2.01 -9.58
C ARG A 160 44.73 -2.59 -9.16
N GLU A 161 44.72 -3.69 -8.42
CA GLU A 161 45.94 -4.37 -7.98
C GLU A 161 46.82 -4.79 -9.18
N ALA A 162 46.20 -5.32 -10.24
CA ALA A 162 46.92 -5.68 -11.47
C ALA A 162 47.48 -4.45 -12.22
N LEU A 163 46.74 -3.34 -12.25
CA LEU A 163 47.23 -2.07 -12.82
C LEU A 163 48.45 -1.52 -12.05
N ASP A 164 48.43 -1.61 -10.72
CA ASP A 164 49.53 -1.17 -9.86
C ASP A 164 50.77 -2.09 -10.00
N ALA A 165 50.56 -3.39 -10.18
CA ALA A 165 51.62 -4.38 -10.41
C ALA A 165 52.24 -4.33 -11.81
N ARG A 166 51.58 -3.71 -12.80
CA ARG A 166 51.99 -3.67 -14.22
C ARG A 166 53.38 -3.05 -14.48
N LYS A 167 54.00 -2.45 -13.46
CA LYS A 167 55.43 -2.09 -13.48
C LYS A 167 56.38 -3.30 -13.61
N LEU A 168 55.89 -4.53 -13.46
CA LEU A 168 56.66 -5.79 -13.37
C LEU A 168 56.48 -6.79 -14.52
N ASP A 169 56.12 -6.34 -15.73
CA ASP A 169 56.08 -7.20 -16.95
C ASP A 169 54.93 -8.26 -16.94
N GLU A 170 53.75 -7.90 -16.40
CA GLU A 170 52.58 -8.80 -16.36
C GLU A 170 51.98 -9.11 -17.74
N ASP A 171 51.49 -10.36 -17.89
CA ASP A 171 50.83 -10.90 -19.09
C ASP A 171 49.62 -10.05 -19.54
N PRO A 172 49.64 -9.47 -20.76
CA PRO A 172 48.54 -8.66 -21.28
C PRO A 172 47.21 -9.44 -21.39
N ALA A 173 47.25 -10.77 -21.56
CA ALA A 173 46.05 -11.59 -21.62
C ALA A 173 45.31 -11.64 -20.27
N LYS A 174 46.04 -11.67 -19.15
CA LYS A 174 45.46 -11.61 -17.79
C LYS A 174 44.74 -10.28 -17.56
N MET A 175 45.36 -9.16 -17.95
CA MET A 175 44.75 -7.84 -17.86
C MET A 175 43.45 -7.75 -18.66
N HIS A 176 43.46 -8.23 -19.91
CA HIS A 176 42.27 -8.23 -20.75
C HIS A 176 41.11 -9.02 -20.12
N ARG A 177 41.40 -10.16 -19.49
CA ARG A 177 40.39 -10.95 -18.76
C ARG A 177 39.80 -10.19 -17.58
N LEU A 178 40.62 -9.48 -16.79
CA LEU A 178 40.15 -8.69 -15.66
C LEU A 178 39.25 -7.52 -16.11
N PHE A 179 39.62 -6.83 -17.20
CA PHE A 179 38.76 -5.81 -17.81
C PHE A 179 37.40 -6.37 -18.24
N MET A 180 37.40 -7.53 -18.93
CA MET A 180 36.16 -8.17 -19.37
C MET A 180 35.29 -8.62 -18.18
N LEU A 181 35.91 -9.11 -17.10
CA LEU A 181 35.19 -9.54 -15.90
C LEU A 181 34.56 -8.35 -15.18
N ASN A 182 35.34 -7.27 -14.97
CA ASN A 182 34.85 -6.05 -14.34
C ASN A 182 33.76 -5.38 -15.18
N GLY A 183 33.93 -5.32 -16.51
CA GLY A 183 32.91 -4.80 -17.43
C GLY A 183 31.58 -5.55 -17.29
N ARG A 184 31.61 -6.89 -17.30
CA ARG A 184 30.40 -7.71 -17.09
C ARG A 184 29.75 -7.46 -15.72
N ALA A 185 30.55 -7.31 -14.67
CA ALA A 185 30.02 -7.04 -13.33
C ALA A 185 29.33 -5.68 -13.27
N LEU A 186 29.89 -4.66 -13.93
CA LEU A 186 29.28 -3.32 -14.04
C LEU A 186 28.01 -3.35 -14.90
N ASP A 187 27.99 -4.07 -16.01
CA ASP A 187 26.79 -4.24 -16.83
C ASP A 187 25.64 -4.87 -16.04
N GLU A 188 25.93 -5.89 -15.22
CA GLU A 188 24.94 -6.52 -14.35
C GLU A 188 24.46 -5.57 -13.24
N LEU A 189 25.37 -4.78 -12.66
CA LEU A 189 25.02 -3.75 -11.67
C LEU A 189 24.07 -2.71 -12.29
N GLU A 190 24.35 -2.25 -13.51
CA GLU A 190 23.50 -1.30 -14.23
C GLU A 190 22.10 -1.88 -14.46
N LYS A 191 22.00 -3.13 -14.94
CA LYS A 191 20.70 -3.80 -15.12
C LYS A 191 19.89 -3.86 -13.82
N VAL A 192 20.53 -4.24 -12.71
CA VAL A 192 19.87 -4.27 -11.40
C VAL A 192 19.44 -2.88 -10.95
N ALA A 193 20.26 -1.85 -11.17
CA ALA A 193 19.92 -0.47 -10.85
C ALA A 193 18.71 0.03 -11.66
N VAL A 194 18.64 -0.27 -12.95
CA VAL A 194 17.49 0.06 -13.80
C VAL A 194 16.22 -0.67 -13.32
N THR A 195 16.33 -1.95 -12.97
CA THR A 195 15.19 -2.71 -12.40
C THR A 195 14.73 -2.10 -11.08
N LEU A 196 15.64 -1.79 -10.15
CA LEU A 196 15.30 -1.16 -8.88
C LEU A 196 14.58 0.19 -9.05
N PHE A 197 15.01 0.99 -10.02
CA PHE A 197 14.35 2.27 -10.30
C PHE A 197 12.93 2.07 -10.82
N ALA A 198 12.73 1.11 -11.74
CA ALA A 198 11.40 0.76 -12.23
C ALA A 198 10.49 0.25 -11.10
N ASP A 199 11.00 -0.65 -10.26
CA ASP A 199 10.27 -1.22 -9.12
C ASP A 199 9.90 -0.15 -8.10
N PHE A 200 10.77 0.83 -7.84
CA PHE A 200 10.47 1.95 -6.96
C PHE A 200 9.30 2.79 -7.47
N LEU A 201 9.30 3.14 -8.76
CA LEU A 201 8.20 3.90 -9.37
C LEU A 201 6.90 3.09 -9.33
N TRP A 202 6.98 1.80 -9.58
CA TRP A 202 5.82 0.93 -9.53
C TRP A 202 5.24 0.81 -8.12
N VAL A 203 6.08 0.56 -7.10
CA VAL A 203 5.67 0.54 -5.68
C VAL A 203 5.02 1.85 -5.28
N LYS A 204 5.61 2.99 -5.65
CA LYS A 204 5.00 4.31 -5.41
C LYS A 204 3.61 4.42 -6.03
N SER A 205 3.47 4.02 -7.30
CA SER A 205 2.17 4.07 -7.98
C SER A 205 1.12 3.15 -7.33
N ALA A 206 1.53 1.98 -6.85
CA ALA A 206 0.65 1.03 -6.17
C ALA A 206 0.19 1.59 -4.80
N TRP A 207 1.10 2.21 -4.05
CA TRP A 207 0.78 2.91 -2.81
C TRP A 207 -0.22 4.05 -3.02
N GLU A 208 -0.02 4.88 -4.04
CA GLU A 208 -0.93 5.98 -4.37
C GLU A 208 -2.34 5.47 -4.72
N GLN A 209 -2.45 4.40 -5.51
CA GLN A 209 -3.73 3.79 -5.85
C GLN A 209 -4.43 3.18 -4.64
N TYR A 210 -3.68 2.48 -3.79
CA TYR A 210 -4.20 1.92 -2.55
C TYR A 210 -4.70 3.01 -1.60
N ALA A 211 -3.92 4.08 -1.40
CA ALA A 211 -4.27 5.20 -0.54
C ALA A 211 -5.54 5.92 -1.02
N ARG A 212 -5.66 6.19 -2.33
CA ARG A 212 -6.88 6.79 -2.90
C ARG A 212 -8.11 5.93 -2.66
N SER A 213 -8.00 4.62 -2.92
CA SER A 213 -9.11 3.68 -2.69
C SER A 213 -9.50 3.60 -1.21
N ALA A 214 -8.52 3.68 -0.30
CA ALA A 214 -8.79 3.69 1.14
C ALA A 214 -9.48 4.98 1.60
N GLU A 215 -9.09 6.12 1.03
CA GLU A 215 -9.75 7.39 1.28
C GLU A 215 -11.20 7.38 0.77
N ASP A 216 -11.43 6.86 -0.43
CA ASP A 216 -12.77 6.76 -1.01
C ASP A 216 -13.67 5.82 -0.20
N ALA A 217 -13.13 4.70 0.28
CA ALA A 217 -13.84 3.80 1.18
C ALA A 217 -14.22 4.48 2.51
N ARG A 218 -13.31 5.31 3.06
CA ARG A 218 -13.56 6.09 4.28
C ARG A 218 -14.65 7.14 4.05
N LYS A 219 -14.61 7.85 2.91
CA LYS A 219 -15.65 8.83 2.52
C LYS A 219 -17.01 8.16 2.37
N LEU A 220 -17.06 7.01 1.69
CA LEU A 220 -18.28 6.23 1.54
C LEU A 220 -18.84 5.86 2.91
N ARG A 221 -18.02 5.31 3.82
CA ARG A 221 -18.44 4.97 5.17
C ARG A 221 -18.97 6.17 5.96
N ALA A 222 -18.26 7.30 5.92
CA ALA A 222 -18.70 8.53 6.59
C ALA A 222 -20.06 9.03 6.04
N SER A 223 -20.29 8.89 4.72
CA SER A 223 -21.58 9.25 4.12
C SER A 223 -22.72 8.30 4.55
N LEU A 224 -22.42 7.02 4.79
CA LEU A 224 -23.39 6.07 5.31
C LEU A 224 -23.72 6.36 6.77
N ASP A 225 -22.71 6.67 7.58
CA ASP A 225 -22.88 7.00 9.00
C ASP A 225 -23.65 8.31 9.19
N ALA A 226 -23.49 9.29 8.29
CA ALA A 226 -24.23 10.56 8.34
C ALA A 226 -25.70 10.47 7.89
N ALA A 227 -26.07 9.38 7.21
CA ALA A 227 -27.42 9.16 6.72
C ALA A 227 -28.28 8.30 7.67
N ASN A 228 -27.67 7.76 8.72
CA ASN A 228 -28.33 7.00 9.80
C ASN A 228 -28.54 7.90 11.02
#